data_AF-A0A378N6I6-F1
#
_entry.id   AF-A0A378N6I6-F1
#
_cell.length_a   1.000
_cell.length_b   1.000
_cell.length_c   1.000
_cell.angle_alpha   90.00
_cell.angle_beta   90.00
_cell.angle_gamma   90.00
#
_symmetry.space_group_name_H-M   'P 1'
#
loop_
_entity.id
_entity.type
_entity.pdbx_description
1 polymer ?
#
loop_
_entity_poly.entity_id
_entity_poly.type
_entity_poly.pdbx_seq_one_letter_code
_entity_poly.pdbx_strand_id
1 'polypeptide(L)' 'MGCDAEDIALTIHAHPTLHESVGLAAEVFEGSITDLPNAKAKKR' A
#
# COMPACT_ATOMS: atom_id res chain seq x y z
N MET A 1 -17.09 1.72 8.33
CA MET A 1 -16.11 0.64 8.59
C MET A 1 -15.02 1.09 9.55
N GLY A 2 -14.54 2.35 9.49
CA GLY A 2 -13.54 2.83 10.45
C GLY A 2 -12.18 2.18 10.29
N CYS A 3 -11.88 1.71 9.07
CA CYS A 3 -10.64 1.03 8.71
C CYS A 3 -9.44 1.97 8.77
N ASP A 4 -8.29 1.42 9.10
CA ASP A 4 -7.00 2.08 8.97
C ASP A 4 -6.30 1.74 7.64
N ALA A 5 -5.05 2.18 7.48
CA ALA A 5 -4.29 1.93 6.26
C ALA A 5 -3.83 0.47 6.16
N GLU A 6 -3.58 -0.21 7.28
CA GLU A 6 -3.18 -1.63 7.29
C GLU A 6 -4.32 -2.50 6.75
N ASP A 7 -5.56 -2.24 7.17
CA ASP A 7 -6.76 -2.93 6.67
C ASP A 7 -6.86 -2.87 5.14
N ILE A 8 -6.60 -1.70 4.56
CA ILE A 8 -6.71 -1.47 3.11
C ILE A 8 -5.50 -2.06 2.38
N ALA A 9 -4.29 -1.91 2.92
CA ALA A 9 -3.05 -2.41 2.33
C ALA A 9 -3.02 -3.96 2.27
N LEU A 10 -3.50 -4.62 3.32
CA LEU A 10 -3.51 -6.09 3.39
C LEU A 10 -4.70 -6.73 2.67
N THR A 11 -5.69 -5.95 2.27
CA THR A 11 -6.75 -6.44 1.39
C THR A 11 -6.18 -6.65 -0.01
N ILE A 12 -6.27 -7.87 -0.55
CA ILE A 12 -5.72 -8.20 -1.86
C ILE A 12 -6.58 -7.55 -2.96
N HIS A 13 -6.03 -6.53 -3.60
CA HIS A 13 -6.63 -5.91 -4.77
C HIS A 13 -6.23 -6.68 -6.03
N ALA A 14 -7.17 -6.85 -6.97
CA ALA A 14 -6.88 -7.55 -8.22
C ALA A 14 -5.88 -6.77 -9.09
N HIS A 15 -4.93 -7.48 -9.69
CA HIS A 15 -3.91 -6.94 -10.60
C HIS A 15 -4.05 -7.56 -12.01
N PRO A 16 -3.87 -6.82 -13.13
CA PRO A 16 -3.61 -5.39 -13.23
C PRO A 16 -4.91 -4.57 -13.36
N THR A 17 -5.17 -3.65 -12.43
CA THR A 17 -6.35 -2.78 -12.44
C THR A 17 -6.00 -1.35 -12.07
N LEU A 18 -6.90 -0.40 -12.34
CA LEU A 18 -6.75 0.95 -11.80
C LEU A 18 -7.09 1.03 -10.31
N HIS A 19 -8.00 0.18 -9.83
CA HIS A 19 -8.46 0.19 -8.45
C HIS A 19 -7.40 -0.30 -7.45
N GLU A 20 -6.44 -1.14 -7.87
CA GLU A 20 -5.32 -1.53 -7.00
C GLU A 20 -4.51 -0.33 -6.47
N SER A 21 -4.54 0.82 -7.18
CA SER A 21 -3.91 2.05 -6.70
C SER A 21 -4.39 2.51 -5.33
N VAL A 22 -5.61 2.11 -4.89
CA VAL A 22 -6.11 2.36 -3.54
C VAL A 22 -5.32 1.56 -2.49
N GLY A 23 -5.08 0.28 -2.74
CA GLY A 23 -4.23 -0.58 -1.91
C GLY A 23 -2.78 -0.10 -1.91
N LEU A 24 -2.23 0.21 -3.08
CA LEU A 24 -0.85 0.73 -3.21
C LEU A 24 -0.67 2.07 -2.47
N ALA A 25 -1.66 2.95 -2.46
CA ALA A 25 -1.61 4.19 -1.67
C ALA A 25 -1.58 3.91 -0.16
N ALA A 26 -2.31 2.89 0.31
CA ALA A 26 -2.26 2.46 1.70
C ALA A 26 -0.89 1.85 2.06
N GLU A 27 -0.30 1.05 1.18
CA GLU A 27 1.07 0.53 1.35
C GLU A 27 2.13 1.65 1.38
N VAL A 28 1.96 2.73 0.61
CA VAL A 28 2.82 3.92 0.69
C VAL A 28 2.71 4.54 2.09
N PHE A 29 1.51 4.63 2.64
CA PHE A 29 1.30 5.14 4.00
C PHE A 29 1.92 4.21 5.04
N GLU A 30 1.73 2.89 4.95
CA GLU A 30 2.36 1.93 5.88
C GLU A 30 3.88 1.85 5.70
N GLY A 31 4.40 2.35 4.59
CA GLY A 31 5.82 2.23 4.27
C GLY A 31 6.21 0.79 3.94
N SER A 32 5.26 0.01 3.40
CA SER A 32 5.46 -1.34 2.89
C SER A 32 5.54 -1.40 1.37
N ILE A 33 5.16 -0.31 0.66
CA ILE A 33 5.13 -0.25 -0.81
C ILE A 33 6.43 -0.73 -1.44
N THR A 34 6.32 -1.59 -2.46
CA THR A 34 7.45 -2.11 -3.26
C THR A 34 7.41 -1.71 -4.73
N ASP A 35 6.25 -1.29 -5.23
CA ASP A 35 6.10 -0.88 -6.63
C ASP A 35 6.66 0.53 -6.90
N LEU A 36 6.96 1.28 -5.84
CA LEU A 36 7.58 2.60 -5.88
C LEU A 36 8.76 2.69 -4.89
N PRO A 37 9.71 3.62 -5.09
CA PRO A 37 10.73 3.91 -4.10
C PRO A 37 10.12 4.29 -2.75
N ASN A 38 10.39 3.49 -1.73
CA ASN A 38 9.80 3.65 -0.42
C ASN A 38 10.60 4.64 0.45
N ALA A 39 10.03 5.82 0.68
CA ALA A 39 10.66 6.88 1.49
C ALA A 39 10.80 6.53 2.99
N LYS A 40 10.03 5.56 3.48
CA LYS A 40 10.05 5.09 4.89
C LYS A 40 10.99 3.91 5.10
N ALA A 41 11.62 3.39 4.04
CA ALA A 41 12.53 2.26 4.14
C ALA A 41 13.72 2.55 5.07
N LYS A 42 14.08 1.57 5.89
CA LYS A 42 15.27 1.66 6.75
C LYS A 42 16.53 1.72 5.88
N LYS A 43 17.31 2.78 6.03
CA LYS A 43 18.64 2.90 5.42
C LYS A 43 19.60 1.94 6.14
N ARG A 44 20.33 1.15 5.37
CA ARG A 44 21.38 0.25 5.86
C ARG A 44 22.69 1.01 6.04
#